data_AF-A0A0N4X1L9-F1
#
_entry.id   AF-A0A0N4X1L9-F1
#
_cell.length_a   1.000
_cell.length_b   1.000
_cell.length_c   1.000
_cell.angle_alpha   90.00
_cell.angle_beta   90.00
_cell.angle_gamma   90.00
#
_symmetry.space_group_name_H-M   'P 1'
#
loop_
_entity.id
_entity.type
_entity.pdbx_description
1 polymer ?
#
loop_
_entity_poly.entity_id
_entity_poly.type
_entity_poly.pdbx_seq_one_letter_code
_entity_poly.pdbx_strand_id
1 'polypeptide(L)'
;MSTTDILTSCSPQCGRGCHAGWSIRAWEYFIYDGVVSGGEYLTKGVCRPYPIHPRLHHGDDTYYGECRGTAPTPLCTRRCQPGLRKLYRIDKRYGKDAYMVKQSVKAIQTEILKNGPVVATFAVHDDFSHYIRESIGTVLIRYEDTMLRR
;
A
#
# COMPACT_ATOMS: atom_id res chain seq x y z
N MET A 1 9.69 1.39 -0.35
CA MET A 1 9.97 -0.06 -0.33
C MET A 1 9.37 -0.67 -1.58
N SER A 2 9.96 -1.73 -2.14
CA SER A 2 9.45 -2.36 -3.36
C SER A 2 8.20 -3.19 -3.09
N THR A 3 7.08 -2.77 -3.65
CA THR A 3 5.85 -3.57 -3.70
C THR A 3 6.03 -4.82 -4.56
N THR A 4 6.86 -4.77 -5.59
CA THR A 4 7.20 -5.93 -6.44
C THR A 4 7.90 -7.03 -5.66
N ASP A 5 8.83 -6.65 -4.80
CA ASP A 5 9.60 -7.61 -4.01
C ASP A 5 8.71 -8.35 -3.00
N ILE A 6 7.72 -7.64 -2.43
CA ILE A 6 6.69 -8.22 -1.55
C ILE A 6 5.69 -9.06 -2.35
N LEU A 7 5.15 -8.51 -3.46
CA LEU A 7 4.14 -9.14 -4.31
C LEU A 7 4.62 -10.50 -4.84
N THR A 8 5.89 -10.56 -5.28
CA THR A 8 6.47 -11.77 -5.87
C THR A 8 7.04 -12.73 -4.83
N SER A 9 7.30 -12.27 -3.59
CA SER A 9 7.79 -13.02 -2.41
C SER A 9 8.40 -14.40 -2.73
N CYS A 10 9.73 -14.44 -2.87
CA CYS A 10 10.43 -15.65 -3.33
C CYS A 10 10.22 -16.84 -2.37
N SER A 11 10.34 -16.60 -1.06
CA SER A 11 10.01 -17.54 0.03
C SER A 11 10.20 -16.85 1.39
N PRO A 12 9.27 -16.96 2.35
CA PRO A 12 7.95 -17.57 2.21
C PRO A 12 7.03 -16.74 1.30
N GLN A 13 6.06 -17.38 0.65
CA GLN A 13 5.11 -16.68 -0.20
C GLN A 13 4.09 -15.89 0.64
N CYS A 14 3.82 -14.66 0.23
CA CYS A 14 2.80 -13.79 0.85
C CYS A 14 1.37 -14.13 0.40
N GLY A 15 1.21 -15.03 -0.57
CA GLY A 15 -0.07 -15.34 -1.21
C GLY A 15 0.08 -15.90 -2.62
N ARG A 16 -0.89 -15.54 -3.48
CA ARG A 16 -0.94 -15.90 -4.91
C ARG A 16 -0.59 -14.71 -5.81
N GLY A 17 0.30 -13.84 -5.36
CA GLY A 17 0.73 -12.65 -6.10
C GLY A 17 -0.43 -11.76 -6.52
N CYS A 18 -0.59 -11.54 -7.82
CA CYS A 18 -1.67 -10.71 -8.39
C CYS A 18 -3.07 -11.28 -8.19
N HIS A 19 -3.22 -12.54 -7.74
CA HIS A 19 -4.52 -13.16 -7.54
C HIS A 19 -5.06 -13.10 -6.11
N ALA A 20 -4.21 -12.85 -5.11
CA ALA A 20 -4.58 -12.62 -3.70
C ALA A 20 -3.33 -12.60 -2.82
N GLY A 21 -3.45 -12.10 -1.59
CA GLY A 21 -2.45 -12.29 -0.55
C GLY A 21 -2.97 -12.03 0.86
N TRP A 22 -2.13 -12.32 1.85
CA TRP A 22 -2.41 -12.09 3.26
C TRP A 22 -1.55 -10.95 3.79
N SER A 23 -2.18 -9.89 4.30
CA SER A 23 -1.47 -8.68 4.77
C SER A 23 -0.42 -8.99 5.84
N ILE A 24 -0.72 -9.92 6.76
CA ILE A 24 0.24 -10.30 7.82
C ILE A 24 1.49 -11.00 7.25
N ARG A 25 1.35 -11.82 6.19
CA ARG A 25 2.49 -12.50 5.55
C ARG A 25 3.44 -11.51 4.87
N ALA A 26 2.93 -10.38 4.37
CA ALA A 26 3.79 -9.32 3.83
C ALA A 26 4.67 -8.68 4.90
N TRP A 27 4.12 -8.47 6.11
CA TRP A 27 4.89 -7.96 7.25
C TRP A 27 5.90 -8.98 7.77
N GLU A 28 5.51 -10.26 7.87
CA GLU A 28 6.44 -11.36 8.20
C GLU A 28 7.59 -11.44 7.19
N TYR A 29 7.29 -11.36 5.89
CA TYR A 29 8.32 -11.35 4.84
C TYR A 29 9.27 -10.14 5.00
N PHE A 30 8.75 -8.97 5.35
CA PHE A 30 9.58 -7.80 5.61
C PHE A 30 10.50 -7.97 6.82
N ILE A 31 10.11 -8.76 7.82
CA ILE A 31 10.97 -9.09 8.96
C ILE A 31 12.02 -10.13 8.58
N TYR A 32 11.61 -11.23 7.93
CA TYR A 32 12.48 -12.39 7.72
C TYR A 32 13.40 -12.28 6.49
N ASP A 33 12.88 -11.87 5.32
CA ASP A 33 13.66 -11.76 4.08
C ASP A 33 14.11 -10.30 3.83
N GLY A 34 13.35 -9.35 4.38
CA GLY A 34 13.51 -7.93 4.12
C GLY A 34 12.95 -7.53 2.76
N VAL A 35 12.93 -6.24 2.47
CA VAL A 35 12.41 -5.69 1.21
C VAL A 35 13.37 -4.66 0.66
N VAL A 36 13.68 -4.77 -0.64
CA VAL A 36 14.56 -3.82 -1.32
C VAL A 36 13.86 -2.48 -1.61
N SER A 37 14.61 -1.46 -2.02
CA SER A 37 14.04 -0.22 -2.55
C SER A 37 13.23 -0.48 -3.82
N GLY A 38 12.17 0.30 -4.00
CA GLY A 38 11.31 0.25 -5.16
C GLY A 38 10.57 1.57 -5.31
N GLY A 39 9.78 1.65 -6.37
CA GLY A 39 9.00 2.82 -6.73
C GLY A 39 7.93 2.43 -7.73
N GLU A 40 7.29 3.43 -8.31
CA GLU A 40 6.28 3.26 -9.36
C GLU A 40 6.87 2.66 -10.64
N TYR A 41 5.98 2.39 -11.59
CA TYR A 41 6.35 1.89 -12.90
C TYR A 41 7.42 2.78 -13.55
N LEU A 42 8.45 2.16 -14.13
CA LEU A 42 9.62 2.83 -14.75
C LEU A 42 10.49 3.70 -13.82
N THR A 43 10.31 3.64 -12.50
CA THR A 43 11.17 4.39 -11.56
C THR A 43 12.62 3.93 -11.67
N LYS A 44 13.52 4.87 -11.94
CA LYS A 44 14.98 4.67 -11.96
C LYS A 44 15.59 4.89 -10.58
N GLY A 45 16.79 4.35 -10.34
CA GLY A 45 17.54 4.58 -9.09
C GLY A 45 17.05 3.75 -7.89
N VAL A 46 16.08 2.86 -8.07
CA VAL A 46 15.58 1.92 -7.05
C VAL A 46 15.90 0.47 -7.43
N CYS A 47 15.89 -0.49 -6.51
CA CYS A 47 16.24 -1.87 -6.84
C CYS A 47 15.18 -2.55 -7.70
N ARG A 48 13.91 -2.56 -7.25
CA ARG A 48 12.80 -3.20 -7.97
C ARG A 48 11.61 -2.24 -8.09
N PRO A 49 11.47 -1.50 -9.21
CA PRO A 49 10.28 -0.70 -9.48
C PRO A 49 9.07 -1.59 -9.81
N TYR A 50 7.87 -1.03 -9.67
CA TYR A 50 6.63 -1.76 -9.98
C TYR A 50 6.61 -2.19 -11.46
N PRO A 51 6.29 -3.46 -11.79
CA PRO A 51 6.48 -3.99 -13.13
C PRO A 51 5.26 -3.88 -14.03
N ILE A 52 4.09 -3.55 -13.46
CA ILE A 52 2.82 -3.47 -14.19
C ILE A 52 2.54 -2.01 -14.51
N HIS A 53 2.32 -1.71 -15.80
CA HIS A 53 1.96 -0.37 -16.26
C HIS A 53 0.69 0.11 -15.53
N PRO A 54 0.67 1.34 -15.01
CA PRO A 54 -0.51 1.85 -14.33
C PRO A 54 -1.68 1.96 -15.32
N ARG A 55 -2.90 1.74 -14.84
CA ARG A 55 -4.10 1.78 -15.68
C ARG A 55 -5.16 2.64 -15.04
N LEU A 56 -6.02 3.23 -15.87
CA LEU A 56 -7.00 4.19 -15.40
C LEU A 56 -8.17 3.43 -14.79
N HIS A 57 -8.58 3.86 -13.60
CA HIS A 57 -9.83 3.44 -13.00
C HIS A 57 -10.92 4.52 -13.13
N HIS A 58 -10.56 5.81 -13.28
CA HIS A 58 -11.49 6.93 -13.43
C HIS A 58 -10.87 8.09 -14.24
N GLY A 59 -11.60 8.62 -15.23
CA GLY A 59 -11.22 9.81 -16.04
C GLY A 59 -10.98 9.54 -17.53
N ASP A 60 -10.68 10.59 -18.29
CA ASP A 60 -10.38 10.55 -19.74
C ASP A 60 -8.89 10.81 -20.03
N ASP A 61 -7.98 10.21 -19.24
CA ASP A 61 -6.55 10.38 -19.45
C ASP A 61 -6.02 9.32 -20.44
N THR A 62 -5.49 9.79 -21.57
CA THR A 62 -4.97 8.96 -22.67
C THR A 62 -3.66 8.24 -22.34
N TYR A 63 -2.94 8.64 -21.29
CA TYR A 63 -1.71 7.97 -20.86
C TYR A 63 -1.96 6.59 -20.25
N TYR A 64 -3.12 6.39 -19.64
CA TYR A 64 -3.46 5.18 -18.90
C TYR A 64 -4.40 4.30 -19.75
N GLY A 65 -3.87 3.18 -20.26
CA GLY A 65 -4.66 2.25 -21.07
C GLY A 65 -5.79 1.55 -20.28
N GLU A 66 -6.71 0.93 -21.02
CA GLU A 66 -7.87 0.19 -20.47
C GLU A 66 -7.45 -0.93 -19.50
N CYS A 67 -8.23 -1.08 -18.42
CA CYS A 67 -8.06 -2.14 -17.43
C CYS A 67 -8.44 -3.52 -17.99
N ARG A 68 -7.48 -4.23 -18.58
CA ARG A 68 -7.63 -5.63 -19.01
C ARG A 68 -7.36 -6.59 -17.85
N GLY A 69 -8.38 -6.85 -17.03
CA GLY A 69 -8.42 -7.89 -16.01
C GLY A 69 -7.22 -7.96 -15.06
N THR A 70 -7.02 -9.12 -14.45
CA THR A 70 -5.87 -9.40 -13.55
C THR A 70 -4.61 -9.66 -14.38
N ALA A 71 -3.52 -8.96 -14.04
CA ALA A 71 -2.21 -9.20 -14.66
C ALA A 71 -1.58 -10.51 -14.12
N PRO A 72 -0.75 -11.21 -14.91
CA PRO A 72 0.01 -12.35 -14.40
C PRO A 72 1.00 -11.89 -13.32
N THR A 73 1.21 -12.75 -12.32
CA THR A 73 2.20 -12.47 -11.27
C THR A 73 3.62 -12.48 -11.88
N PRO A 74 4.41 -11.41 -11.73
CA PRO A 74 5.78 -11.37 -12.20
C PRO A 74 6.65 -12.44 -11.52
N LEU A 75 7.70 -12.91 -12.19
CA LEU A 75 8.65 -13.83 -11.57
C LEU A 75 9.37 -13.18 -10.39
N CYS A 76 9.60 -13.96 -9.34
CA CYS A 76 10.45 -13.52 -8.25
C CYS A 76 11.92 -13.54 -8.69
N THR A 77 12.54 -12.36 -8.71
CA THR A 77 13.95 -12.19 -9.09
C THR A 77 14.71 -11.47 -7.97
N ARG A 78 15.73 -12.13 -7.43
CA ARG A 78 16.64 -11.56 -6.41
C ARG A 78 17.74 -10.71 -7.05
N ARG A 79 17.35 -9.79 -7.92
CA ARG A 79 18.24 -8.89 -8.67
C ARG A 79 17.61 -7.50 -8.78
N CYS A 80 18.46 -6.47 -8.69
CA CYS A 80 18.02 -5.09 -8.95
C CYS A 80 18.00 -4.79 -10.45
N GLN A 81 17.35 -3.68 -10.81
CA GLN A 81 17.33 -3.19 -12.19
C GLN A 81 18.76 -2.98 -12.74
N PRO A 82 18.97 -3.21 -14.04
CA PRO A 82 20.26 -2.94 -14.68
C PRO A 82 20.71 -1.49 -14.45
N GLY A 83 22.02 -1.29 -14.27
CA GLY A 83 22.61 0.03 -14.04
C GLY A 83 22.58 0.51 -12.58
N LEU A 84 21.84 -0.15 -11.68
CA LEU A 84 21.96 0.13 -10.25
C LEU A 84 23.23 -0.52 -9.70
N ARG A 85 24.14 0.29 -9.15
CA ARG A 85 25.39 -0.21 -8.53
C ARG A 85 25.16 -1.09 -7.30
N LYS A 86 24.05 -0.87 -6.59
CA LYS A 86 23.75 -1.55 -5.33
C LYS A 86 23.21 -2.97 -5.58
N LEU A 87 23.75 -3.95 -4.87
CA LEU A 87 23.28 -5.35 -4.96
C LEU A 87 21.94 -5.53 -4.24
N TYR A 88 21.12 -6.46 -4.73
CA TYR A 88 19.83 -6.82 -4.14
C TYR A 88 19.93 -7.09 -2.63
N ARG A 89 20.88 -7.94 -2.23
CA ARG A 89 21.08 -8.34 -0.82
C ARG A 89 21.43 -7.18 0.12
N ILE A 90 22.15 -6.17 -0.36
CA ILE A 90 22.57 -5.02 0.47
C ILE A 90 21.55 -3.88 0.43
N ASP A 91 20.54 -3.97 -0.45
CA ASP A 91 19.46 -2.99 -0.54
C ASP A 91 18.24 -3.33 0.32
N LYS A 92 18.24 -4.51 0.92
CA LYS A 92 17.21 -4.97 1.85
C LYS A 92 17.12 -4.06 3.06
N ARG A 93 15.88 -3.73 3.42
CA ARG A 93 15.48 -3.16 4.71
C ARG A 93 14.64 -4.21 5.43
N TYR A 94 14.68 -4.20 6.75
CA TYR A 94 14.00 -5.21 7.57
C TYR A 94 13.01 -4.56 8.52
N GLY A 95 11.87 -5.23 8.69
CA GLY A 95 10.91 -4.91 9.74
C GLY A 95 11.41 -5.38 11.10
N LYS A 96 10.94 -4.73 12.16
CA LYS A 96 11.27 -5.13 13.54
C LYS A 96 10.29 -6.18 14.08
N ASP A 97 8.99 -5.95 13.89
CA ASP A 97 7.93 -6.79 14.43
C ASP A 97 6.64 -6.65 13.59
N ALA A 98 5.75 -7.64 13.69
CA ALA A 98 4.47 -7.71 12.99
C ALA A 98 3.41 -8.32 13.91
N TYR A 99 2.37 -7.54 14.19
CA TYR A 99 1.27 -7.97 15.06
C TYR A 99 -0.07 -7.48 14.54
N MET A 100 -1.14 -8.18 14.92
CA MET A 100 -2.50 -7.75 14.67
C MET A 100 -2.93 -6.78 15.76
N VAL A 101 -3.36 -5.59 15.38
CA VAL A 101 -3.98 -4.64 16.30
C VAL A 101 -5.34 -5.18 16.71
N LYS A 102 -5.69 -5.04 17.99
CA LYS A 102 -7.00 -5.43 18.51
C LYS A 102 -8.11 -4.74 17.71
N GLN A 103 -9.18 -5.48 17.39
CA GLN A 103 -10.39 -4.96 16.75
C GLN A 103 -11.16 -4.04 17.72
N SER A 104 -10.64 -2.82 17.89
CA SER A 104 -11.19 -1.79 18.75
C SER A 104 -10.80 -0.43 18.21
N VAL A 105 -11.79 0.45 18.03
CA VAL A 105 -11.57 1.83 17.56
C VAL A 105 -10.48 2.51 18.37
N LYS A 106 -10.55 2.44 19.71
CA LYS A 106 -9.56 3.05 20.60
C LYS A 106 -8.16 2.45 20.40
N ALA A 107 -8.05 1.13 20.24
CA ALA A 107 -6.76 0.47 20.05
C ALA A 107 -6.13 0.88 18.70
N ILE A 108 -6.91 0.88 17.62
CA ILE A 108 -6.46 1.27 16.27
C ILE A 108 -6.08 2.75 16.23
N GLN A 109 -6.88 3.65 16.80
CA GLN A 109 -6.53 5.07 16.92
C GLN A 109 -5.25 5.28 17.71
N THR A 110 -5.09 4.57 18.84
CA THR A 110 -3.88 4.64 19.66
C THR A 110 -2.66 4.17 18.88
N GLU A 111 -2.78 3.08 18.12
CA GLU A 111 -1.70 2.55 17.28
C GLU A 111 -1.29 3.57 16.22
N ILE A 112 -2.27 4.15 15.50
CA ILE A 112 -2.01 5.13 14.45
C ILE A 112 -1.31 6.37 15.00
N LEU A 113 -1.76 6.88 16.15
CA LEU A 113 -1.18 8.07 16.77
C LEU A 113 0.25 7.83 17.29
N LYS A 114 0.56 6.63 17.78
CA LYS A 114 1.87 6.33 18.38
C LYS A 114 2.90 5.84 17.37
N ASN A 115 2.49 4.99 16.44
CA ASN A 115 3.39 4.23 15.56
C ASN A 115 3.20 4.57 14.07
N GLY A 116 2.17 5.35 13.73
CA GLY A 116 1.88 5.77 12.35
C GLY A 116 0.88 4.86 11.63
N PRO A 117 0.73 5.02 10.30
CA PRO A 117 -0.29 4.32 9.52
C PRO A 117 -0.25 2.79 9.67
N VAL A 118 -1.43 2.18 9.72
CA VAL A 118 -1.62 0.72 9.78
C VAL A 118 -2.26 0.19 8.50
N VAL A 119 -2.09 -1.11 8.23
CA VAL A 119 -2.75 -1.80 7.11
C VAL A 119 -4.02 -2.48 7.61
N ALA A 120 -5.14 -2.25 6.92
CA ALA A 120 -6.43 -2.88 7.21
C ALA A 120 -6.99 -3.54 5.94
N THR A 121 -7.92 -4.47 6.14
CA THR A 121 -8.69 -5.13 5.07
C THR A 121 -10.17 -4.97 5.35
N PHE A 122 -10.97 -4.75 4.33
CA PHE A 122 -12.42 -4.61 4.43
C PHE A 122 -13.09 -5.27 3.21
N ALA A 123 -14.37 -5.59 3.33
CA ALA A 123 -15.16 -6.11 2.21
C ALA A 123 -15.54 -4.94 1.29
N VAL A 124 -15.20 -5.06 -0.01
CA VAL A 124 -15.58 -4.10 -1.03
C VAL A 124 -16.91 -4.53 -1.64
N HIS A 125 -17.87 -3.63 -1.66
CA HIS A 125 -19.18 -3.79 -2.33
C HIS A 125 -19.23 -2.91 -3.58
N ASP A 126 -20.17 -3.17 -4.48
CA ASP A 126 -20.23 -2.55 -5.82
C ASP A 126 -20.33 -1.01 -5.76
N ASP A 127 -21.05 -0.50 -4.76
CA ASP A 127 -21.22 0.93 -4.48
C ASP A 127 -19.91 1.67 -4.18
N PHE A 128 -18.89 0.97 -3.64
CA PHE A 128 -17.59 1.56 -3.35
C PHE A 128 -16.90 2.12 -4.60
N SER A 129 -17.16 1.52 -5.77
CA SER A 129 -16.61 2.00 -7.05
C SER A 129 -17.17 3.36 -7.49
N HIS A 130 -18.28 3.78 -6.89
CA HIS A 130 -18.94 5.07 -7.13
C HIS A 130 -18.66 6.11 -6.04
N TYR A 131 -17.77 5.81 -5.08
CA TYR A 131 -17.37 6.77 -4.05
C TYR A 131 -16.65 7.97 -4.68
N ILE A 132 -17.38 9.07 -4.88
CA ILE A 132 -16.84 10.37 -5.24
C ILE A 132 -16.85 11.26 -3.99
N ARG A 133 -15.76 12.01 -3.80
CA ARG A 133 -15.60 12.93 -2.68
C ARG A 133 -16.81 13.87 -2.62
N GLU A 134 -17.60 13.82 -1.55
CA GLU A 134 -18.53 14.91 -1.26
C GLU A 134 -17.73 16.21 -1.20
N SER A 135 -18.10 17.19 -2.04
CA SER A 135 -17.59 18.55 -1.91
C SER A 135 -17.87 19.03 -0.49
N ILE A 136 -16.84 19.05 0.36
CA ILE A 136 -16.93 19.55 1.73
C ILE A 136 -17.25 21.04 1.63
N GLY A 137 -18.53 21.38 1.59
CA GLY A 137 -19.00 22.65 2.10
C GLY A 137 -18.71 22.62 3.59
N THR A 138 -17.68 23.32 4.03
CA THR A 138 -17.42 23.54 5.45
C THR A 138 -18.60 24.33 6.01
N VAL A 139 -19.62 23.63 6.53
CA VAL A 139 -20.67 24.26 7.32
C VAL A 139 -20.06 24.57 8.68
N LEU A 140 -19.53 25.79 8.83
CA LEU A 140 -19.15 26.34 10.12
C LEU A 140 -20.44 26.69 10.88
N ILE A 141 -20.97 25.76 11.67
CA ILE A 141 -21.96 26.10 12.70
C ILE A 141 -21.20 26.73 13.86
N ARG A 142 -21.15 28.07 13.92
CA ARG A 142 -20.79 28.77 15.17
C ARG A 142 -21.99 28.69 16.11
N TYR A 143 -21.86 27.99 17.23
CA TYR A 143 -22.72 28.23 18.37
C TYR A 143 -22.23 29.51 19.06
N GLU A 144 -23.04 30.58 19.03
CA GLU A 144 -22.88 31.68 19.97
C GLU A 144 -23.43 31.23 21.32
N ASP A 145 -22.54 31.04 22.28
CA ASP A 145 -22.89 30.79 23.68
C ASP A 145 -23.43 32.09 24.29
N THR A 146 -24.73 32.35 24.09
CA THR A 146 -25.43 33.46 24.74
C THR A 146 -26.04 32.99 26.07
N MET A 147 -25.20 32.54 26.99
CA MET A 147 -25.54 32.49 28.42
C MET A 147 -24.38 32.99 29.30
N LEU A 148 -24.09 34.29 29.18
CA LEU A 148 -23.46 35.08 30.25
C LEU A 148 -23.82 36.55 30.09
N ARG A 149 -25.07 36.89 30.43
CA ARG A 149 -25.39 38.21 30.99
C ARG A 149 -26.19 37.99 32.27
N ARG A 150 -25.53 38.35 33.38
CA ARG A 150 -26.12 38.63 34.68
C ARG A 150 -27.13 39.77 34.58
#